data_AF-A0A2Z5UAF5-F1
#
_entry.id   AF-A0A2Z5UAF5-F1
#
_cell.length_a   1.000
_cell.length_b   1.000
_cell.length_c   1.000
_cell.angle_alpha   90.00
_cell.angle_beta   90.00
_cell.angle_gamma   90.00
#
_symmetry.space_group_name_H-M   'P 1'
#
loop_
_entity.id
_entity.type
_entity.pdbx_description
1 polymer ?
#
loop_
_entity_poly.entity_id
_entity_poly.type
_entity_poly.pdbx_seq_one_letter_code
_entity_poly.pdbx_strand_id
1 'polypeptide(L)'
;MKVRAVAAYTDGEGTRRFRICIRPDGFFQIATEEWCSRNEDGQQYSFWRYLYPPSGIYQSVEETKAAIDVMPEALVALALNSDVEFDLSCGPYPDL
;
A
#
# COMPACT_ATOMS: atom_id res chain seq x y z
N MET A 1 11.06 -6.26 -6.90
CA MET A 1 12.04 -5.14 -6.88
C MET A 1 11.79 -4.36 -5.59
N LYS A 2 12.80 -3.75 -4.96
CA LYS A 2 12.56 -2.92 -3.77
C LYS A 2 12.20 -1.51 -4.17
N VAL A 3 11.10 -0.99 -3.64
CA VAL A 3 10.71 0.41 -3.77
C VAL A 3 10.61 1.06 -2.39
N ARG A 4 10.76 2.38 -2.36
CA ARG A 4 10.70 3.14 -1.12
C ARG A 4 9.30 3.71 -0.92
N ALA A 5 8.72 3.46 0.24
CA ALA A 5 7.53 4.19 0.66
C ALA A 5 7.92 5.63 1.05
N VAL A 6 7.18 6.61 0.52
CA VAL A 6 7.34 8.04 0.82
C VAL A 6 6.24 8.57 1.74
N ALA A 7 5.14 7.81 1.87
CA ALA A 7 4.12 8.01 2.89
C ALA A 7 3.45 6.68 3.22
N ALA A 8 2.93 6.55 4.44
CA ALA A 8 2.18 5.39 4.87
C ALA A 8 0.98 5.83 5.71
N TYR A 9 -0.12 5.11 5.57
CA TYR A 9 -1.38 5.35 6.26
C TYR A 9 -1.97 4.02 6.72
N THR A 10 -2.82 4.07 7.72
CA THR A 10 -3.69 2.95 8.10
C THR A 10 -5.13 3.41 8.13
N ASP A 11 -6.05 2.48 7.95
CA ASP A 11 -7.45 2.67 8.28
C ASP A 11 -7.65 2.91 9.79
N GLY A 12 -8.85 3.37 10.18
CA GLY A 12 -9.17 3.65 11.57
C GLY A 12 -9.11 2.42 12.49
N GLU A 13 -9.25 1.22 11.92
CA GLU A 13 -9.22 -0.04 12.66
C GLU A 13 -7.80 -0.65 12.78
N GLY A 14 -6.81 -0.12 12.06
CA GLY A 14 -5.46 -0.70 12.04
C GLY A 14 -5.37 -2.01 11.25
N THR A 15 -6.38 -2.37 10.46
CA THR A 15 -6.47 -3.64 9.72
C THR A 15 -5.95 -3.52 8.30
N ARG A 16 -5.88 -2.31 7.75
CA ARG A 16 -5.39 -2.05 6.40
C ARG A 16 -4.37 -0.94 6.41
N ARG A 17 -3.28 -1.16 5.67
CA ARG A 17 -2.20 -0.19 5.51
C ARG A 17 -2.07 0.18 4.04
N PHE A 18 -1.91 1.47 3.79
CA PHE A 18 -1.68 2.04 2.48
C PHE A 18 -0.31 2.67 2.46
N ARG A 19 0.47 2.42 1.41
CA ARG A 19 1.78 3.04 1.22
C ARG A 19 1.84 3.68 -0.15
N ILE A 20 2.26 4.94 -0.16
CA ILE A 20 2.62 5.64 -1.38
C ILE A 20 4.08 5.30 -1.65
N CYS A 21 4.34 4.63 -2.76
CA CYS A 21 5.66 4.15 -3.13
C CYS A 21 6.16 4.85 -4.39
N ILE A 22 7.42 5.29 -4.38
CA ILE A 22 8.08 5.82 -5.58
C ILE A 22 8.67 4.68 -6.42
N ARG A 23 8.33 4.67 -7.70
CA ARG A 23 8.83 3.73 -8.69
C ARG A 23 10.13 4.25 -9.33
N PRO A 24 10.95 3.38 -9.96
CA PRO A 24 12.19 3.79 -10.63
C PRO A 24 11.96 4.68 -11.85
N ASP A 25 10.79 4.58 -12.46
CA ASP A 25 10.34 5.43 -13.57
C ASP A 25 9.90 6.84 -13.10
N GLY A 26 9.95 7.11 -11.79
CA GLY A 26 9.62 8.41 -11.20
C GLY A 26 8.14 8.59 -10.87
N PHE A 27 7.28 7.62 -11.20
CA PHE A 27 5.86 7.65 -10.85
C PHE A 27 5.61 7.13 -9.43
N PHE A 28 4.39 7.33 -8.95
CA PHE A 28 3.93 6.89 -7.64
C PHE A 28 2.85 5.81 -7.78
N GLN A 29 2.84 4.86 -6.85
CA GLN A 29 1.89 3.74 -6.82
C GLN A 29 1.46 3.43 -5.39
N ILE A 30 0.24 2.93 -5.22
CA ILE A 30 -0.29 2.58 -3.90
C ILE A 30 -0.10 1.07 -3.66
N ALA A 31 0.73 0.73 -2.68
CA ALA A 31 0.75 -0.62 -2.13
C ALA A 31 -0.24 -0.69 -0.96
N THR A 32 -1.21 -1.60 -1.06
CA THR A 32 -2.16 -1.86 0.03
C THR A 32 -1.81 -3.18 0.69
N GLU A 33 -1.78 -3.20 2.01
CA GLU A 33 -1.55 -4.39 2.83
C GLU A 33 -2.74 -4.57 3.77
N GLU A 34 -3.11 -5.81 4.07
CA GLU A 34 -4.07 -6.13 5.12
C GLU A 34 -3.40 -6.93 6.24
N TRP A 35 -3.87 -6.71 7.46
CA TRP A 35 -3.42 -7.43 8.63
C TRP A 35 -4.10 -8.79 8.69
N CYS A 36 -3.30 -9.86 8.62
CA CYS A 36 -3.78 -11.22 8.75
C CYS A 36 -3.40 -11.76 10.13
N SER A 37 -4.41 -12.08 10.94
CA SER A 37 -4.22 -12.68 12.27
C SER A 37 -5.21 -13.82 12.54
N ARG A 38 -4.97 -15.01 11.95
CA ARG A 38 -5.43 -16.33 12.44
C ARG A 38 -5.25 -17.45 11.40
N ASN A 39 -4.98 -18.66 11.88
CA ASN A 39 -5.42 -19.90 11.23
C ASN A 39 -6.52 -20.58 12.07
N GLU A 40 -7.26 -21.52 11.46
CA GLU A 40 -8.36 -22.28 12.07
C GLU A 40 -7.92 -23.11 13.30
N ASP A 41 -6.62 -23.39 13.44
CA ASP A 41 -6.02 -24.18 14.52
C ASP A 41 -5.65 -23.36 15.78
N GLY A 42 -5.98 -22.06 15.82
CA GLY A 42 -5.77 -21.23 17.00
C GLY A 42 -4.32 -20.78 17.24
N GLN A 43 -3.41 -20.97 16.30
CA GLN A 43 -2.06 -20.39 16.37
C GLN A 43 -2.09 -18.91 15.93
N GLN A 44 -1.62 -18.01 16.79
CA GLN A 44 -1.46 -16.61 16.44
C GLN A 44 -0.20 -16.43 15.61
N TYR A 45 -0.38 -16.32 14.29
CA TYR A 45 0.59 -15.67 13.42
C TYR A 45 0.00 -14.32 12.99
N SER A 46 0.86 -13.32 12.92
CA SER A 46 0.50 -11.95 12.61
C SER A 46 1.43 -11.44 11.52
N PHE A 47 0.89 -11.20 10.34
CA PHE A 47 1.66 -10.70 9.21
C PHE A 47 0.83 -9.74 8.36
N TRP A 48 1.53 -8.83 7.67
CA TRP A 48 0.93 -7.99 6.64
C TRP A 48 0.94 -8.76 5.32
N ARG A 49 -0.22 -8.87 4.68
CA ARG A 49 -0.38 -9.45 3.35
C ARG A 49 -0.62 -8.34 2.35
N TYR A 50 0.18 -8.26 1.29
CA TYR A 50 -0.11 -7.34 0.19
C TYR A 50 -1.40 -7.74 -0.52
N LEU A 51 -2.28 -6.77 -0.71
CA LEU A 51 -3.41 -6.84 -1.63
C LEU A 51 -2.88 -6.53 -3.02
N TYR A 52 -2.63 -7.59 -3.81
CA TYR A 52 -2.22 -7.49 -5.20
C TYR A 52 -3.45 -7.40 -6.12
N PRO A 53 -3.37 -6.66 -7.23
CA PRO A 53 -2.28 -5.75 -7.65
C PRO A 53 -2.24 -4.41 -6.87
N PRO A 54 -1.06 -3.78 -6.68
CA PRO A 54 -0.98 -2.39 -6.22
C PRO A 54 -1.70 -1.46 -7.19
N SER A 55 -2.50 -0.52 -6.67
CA SER A 55 -3.43 0.28 -7.44
C SER A 55 -2.81 1.57 -7.99
N GLY A 56 -3.18 1.88 -9.24
CA GLY A 56 -2.92 3.16 -9.91
C GLY A 56 -1.44 3.44 -10.23
N ILE A 57 -1.22 4.37 -11.15
CA ILE A 57 0.07 5.01 -11.38
C ILE A 57 -0.21 6.51 -11.42
N TYR A 58 0.48 7.27 -10.58
CA TYR A 58 0.21 8.68 -10.35
C TYR A 58 1.47 9.52 -10.58
N GLN A 59 1.31 10.80 -10.91
CA GLN A 59 2.42 11.69 -11.22
C GLN A 59 2.99 12.39 -9.97
N SER A 60 2.26 12.40 -8.86
CA SER A 60 2.68 13.07 -7.63
C SER A 60 2.21 12.34 -6.36
N VAL A 61 2.83 12.67 -5.22
CA VAL A 61 2.40 12.17 -3.90
C VAL A 61 1.01 12.67 -3.55
N GLU A 62 0.69 13.91 -3.91
CA GLU A 62 -0.59 14.57 -3.64
C GLU A 62 -1.73 13.89 -4.40
N GLU A 63 -1.53 13.60 -5.69
CA GLU A 63 -2.49 12.86 -6.51
C GLU A 63 -2.70 11.44 -5.96
N THR A 64 -1.61 10.77 -5.58
CA THR A 64 -1.68 9.45 -4.97
C THR A 64 -2.44 9.48 -3.64
N LYS A 65 -2.18 10.48 -2.80
CA LYS A 65 -2.86 10.65 -1.52
C LYS A 65 -4.36 10.88 -1.73
N ALA A 66 -4.73 11.73 -2.69
CA ALA A 66 -6.12 11.98 -3.02
C ALA A 66 -6.87 10.69 -3.40
N ALA A 67 -6.21 9.76 -4.10
CA ALA A 67 -6.79 8.46 -4.42
C ALA A 67 -7.03 7.56 -3.20
N ILE A 68 -6.19 7.65 -2.16
CA ILE A 68 -6.41 6.95 -0.88
C ILE A 68 -7.51 7.64 -0.07
N ASP A 69 -7.55 8.98 -0.07
CA ASP A 69 -8.52 9.77 0.71
C ASP A 69 -9.99 9.61 0.24
N VAL A 70 -10.23 9.04 -0.94
CA VAL A 70 -11.59 8.67 -1.41
C VAL A 70 -12.18 7.51 -0.58
N MET A 71 -11.34 6.80 0.20
CA MET A 71 -11.84 5.74 1.08
C MET A 71 -12.72 6.31 2.20
N PRO A 72 -13.84 5.64 2.52
CA PRO A 72 -14.85 6.16 3.44
C PRO A 72 -14.39 6.27 4.89
N GLU A 73 -13.22 5.71 5.23
CA GLU A 73 -12.69 5.63 6.58
C GLU A 73 -11.59 6.68 6.81
N ALA A 74 -11.55 7.26 8.00
CA ALA A 74 -10.51 8.21 8.38
C ALA A 74 -9.14 7.52 8.39
N LEU A 75 -8.21 8.05 7.58
CA LEU A 75 -6.85 7.54 7.50
C LEU A 75 -5.98 8.14 8.62
N VAL A 76 -5.18 7.27 9.24
CA VAL A 76 -4.18 7.66 10.23
C VAL A 76 -2.80 7.55 9.60
N ALA A 77 -2.04 8.65 9.61
CA ALA A 77 -0.66 8.66 9.10
C ALA A 77 0.26 7.78 9.97
N LEU A 78 1.10 6.99 9.32
CA LEU A 78 2.11 6.14 9.96
C LEU A 78 3.52 6.68 9.73
N ALA A 79 4.39 6.49 10.72
CA ALA A 79 5.81 6.71 10.54
C ALA A 79 6.40 5.69 9.54
N LEU A 80 7.23 6.16 8.62
CA LEU A 80 7.95 5.30 7.69
C LEU A 80 9.09 4.61 8.43
N ASN A 81 9.04 3.29 8.49
CA ASN A 81 9.98 2.46 9.24
C ASN A 81 10.72 1.42 8.38
N SER A 82 10.41 1.28 7.09
CA SER A 82 11.14 0.38 6.19
C SER A 82 10.86 0.65 4.70
N ASP A 83 11.80 0.23 3.85
CA ASP A 83 11.52 -0.02 2.43
C ASP A 83 10.50 -1.14 2.26
N VAL A 84 9.88 -1.19 1.09
CA VAL A 84 8.80 -2.12 0.75
C VAL A 84 9.23 -2.90 -0.49
N GLU A 85 9.08 -4.21 -0.47
CA GLU A 85 9.39 -5.05 -1.62
C GLU A 85 8.09 -5.54 -2.25
N PHE A 86 7.84 -5.15 -3.50
CA PHE A 86 6.75 -5.69 -4.31
C PHE A 86 7.11 -5.72 -5.80
N ASP A 87 6.32 -6.44 -6.59
CA ASP A 87 6.51 -6.56 -8.03
C ASP A 87 5.82 -5.40 -8.79
N LEU A 88 6.59 -4.65 -9.55
CA LEU A 88 6.13 -3.53 -10.37
C LEU A 88 5.42 -3.96 -11.66
N SER A 89 5.60 -5.22 -12.08
CA SER A 89 4.93 -5.79 -13.25
C SER A 89 3.42 -6.03 -13.03
N CYS A 90 2.94 -5.75 -11.82
CA CYS A 90 1.56 -6.00 -11.40
C CYS A 90 0.76 -4.70 -11.19
N GLY A 91 0.96 -3.63 -11.98
CA GLY A 91 0.07 -2.44 -11.97
C GLY A 91 -0.94 -2.47 -13.11
N PRO A 92 -2.01 -1.63 -13.10
CA PRO A 92 -2.89 -1.52 -14.27
C PRO A 92 -2.04 -1.08 -15.46
N TYR A 93 -1.95 -1.95 -16.46
CA TYR A 93 -1.33 -1.59 -17.74
C TYR A 93 -2.15 -0.42 -18.31
N PRO A 94 -1.52 0.68 -18.78
CA PRO A 94 -2.22 1.50 -19.75
C PRO A 94 -2.62 0.58 -20.91
N ASP A 95 -3.88 0.66 -21.36
CA ASP A 95 -4.33 -0.03 -22.55
C ASP A 95 -3.38 0.37 -23.70
N LEU A 96 -2.44 -0.52 -24.04
CA LEU A 96 -1.60 -0.41 -25.23
C LEU A 96 -2.41 -0.78 -26.47
#